data_AF-A0A951FCQ1-F1
#
_entry.id   AF-A0A951FCQ1-F1
#
_cell.length_a   1.000
_cell.length_b   1.000
_cell.length_c   1.000
_cell.angle_alpha   90.00
_cell.angle_beta   90.00
_cell.angle_gamma   90.00
#
_symmetry.space_group_name_H-M   'P 1'
#
loop_
_entity.id
_entity.type
_entity.pdbx_description
1 polymer ?
#
loop_
_entity_poly.entity_id
_entity_poly.type
_entity_poly.pdbx_seq_one_letter_code
_entity_poly.pdbx_strand_id
1 'polypeptide(L)'
;MNRTQVESTLASIAHLNIAPRSLVADNGVEYGLARQDDTQQFVALAADESLLHDFEGERSQHEGGVLLLGPCNAHNMAALRNRLAWLQPRTLGLQTSAGMGDRLGLATPGHVQAMRTAGQGIAPIFPQQSIREMNRTHRTAQQVMDDALWGVFAEGWRDGFGADADHLKTPADIDTCVAAGYTFFTIDPGEHVDDRAEDAEPAQLRELFEALPWTQLEDTPAEALSRYGSLSLAVEAHTIAFDETAAMRAAAKYGRAIAHVAHMYRHLQTVCGDRPNELEVSVDETEHVTSHAEHVYIASELRRLGVRWVSLAPRYIGRFEKGVDYIGDLGAFEDDFAVHAAIARHFGPYKLSLHSGSDKFSVYPIAQRQTRGLVHLKTAGTSYLEALRTIAAVDAALFREIYVFARERYETDKASYHVSAELERAPLPEEVTDAELPELLSQFDAREIFHVTFGSVLTTRTEGGGWLFYDRFMALLRAHPEAY
;
A
#
# COMPACT_ATOMS: atom_id res chain seq x y z
N MET A 1 2.70 -28.07 -7.26
CA MET A 1 3.80 -29.04 -7.48
C MET A 1 4.24 -29.57 -6.12
N ASN A 2 4.13 -30.88 -5.89
CA ASN A 2 4.70 -31.53 -4.71
C ASN A 2 6.22 -31.30 -4.73
N ARG A 3 6.70 -30.42 -3.86
CA ARG A 3 8.13 -30.23 -3.64
C ARG A 3 8.60 -31.40 -2.80
N THR A 4 9.56 -32.16 -3.32
CA THR A 4 10.35 -33.12 -2.57
C THR A 4 10.90 -32.42 -1.34
N GLN A 5 10.47 -32.88 -0.16
CA GLN A 5 11.00 -32.43 1.12
C GLN A 5 12.47 -32.86 1.14
N VAL A 6 13.40 -31.91 0.93
CA VAL A 6 14.81 -32.16 1.21
C VAL A 6 14.86 -32.45 2.72
N GLU A 7 15.44 -33.58 3.12
CA GLU A 7 15.76 -33.81 4.53
C GLU A 7 16.68 -32.68 4.98
N SER A 8 16.15 -31.75 5.76
CA SER A 8 16.87 -30.58 6.27
C SER A 8 17.45 -30.93 7.63
N THR A 9 18.76 -30.75 7.78
CA THR A 9 19.43 -30.93 9.08
C THR A 9 18.96 -29.89 10.09
N LEU A 10 18.62 -28.67 9.66
CA LEU A 10 17.99 -27.68 10.54
C LEU A 10 16.65 -28.17 11.12
N ALA A 11 15.86 -28.90 10.34
CA ALA A 11 14.56 -29.41 10.79
C ALA A 11 14.68 -30.46 11.91
N SER A 12 15.80 -31.18 12.01
CA SER A 12 16.02 -32.17 13.08
C SER A 12 16.49 -31.56 14.41
N ILE A 13 16.79 -30.26 14.46
CA ILE A 13 17.24 -29.57 15.67
C ILE A 13 16.04 -29.23 16.56
N ALA A 14 15.57 -30.23 17.33
CA ALA A 14 14.32 -30.16 18.08
C ALA A 14 14.17 -28.95 19.03
N HIS A 15 15.26 -28.40 19.57
CA HIS A 15 15.22 -27.29 20.52
C HIS A 15 15.08 -25.89 19.87
N LEU A 16 15.18 -25.79 18.54
CA LEU A 16 15.06 -24.50 17.83
C LEU A 16 13.63 -24.17 17.40
N ASN A 17 12.71 -25.15 17.41
CA ASN A 17 11.32 -24.97 16.97
C ASN A 17 11.23 -24.21 15.63
N ILE A 18 11.76 -24.82 14.57
CA ILE A 18 11.88 -24.18 13.26
C ILE A 18 10.52 -24.07 12.58
N ALA A 19 10.20 -22.89 12.05
CA ALA A 19 9.04 -22.65 11.20
C ALA A 19 9.20 -23.42 9.88
N PRO A 20 8.38 -24.46 9.62
CA PRO A 20 8.65 -25.43 8.55
C PRO A 20 8.61 -24.82 7.15
N ARG A 21 7.84 -23.75 6.95
CA ARG A 21 7.74 -23.06 5.65
C ARG A 21 8.91 -22.13 5.35
N SER A 22 9.68 -21.76 6.37
CA SER A 22 10.87 -20.92 6.22
C SER A 22 12.12 -21.70 5.79
N LEU A 23 12.09 -23.03 5.91
CA LEU A 23 13.23 -23.89 5.60
C LEU A 23 13.58 -23.85 4.11
N VAL A 24 14.82 -23.50 3.81
CA VAL A 24 15.37 -23.49 2.45
C VAL A 24 16.85 -23.84 2.46
N ALA A 25 17.27 -24.70 1.52
CA ALA A 25 18.67 -24.93 1.22
C ALA A 25 19.05 -24.19 -0.06
N ASP A 26 20.16 -23.46 -0.04
CA ASP A 26 20.74 -22.80 -1.21
C ASP A 26 22.27 -22.73 -1.06
N ASN A 27 23.01 -23.08 -2.12
CA ASN A 27 24.48 -23.00 -2.19
C ASN A 27 25.23 -23.60 -0.96
N GLY A 28 24.76 -24.74 -0.45
CA GLY A 28 25.40 -25.43 0.67
C GLY A 28 25.10 -24.85 2.05
N VAL A 29 24.14 -23.94 2.14
CA VAL A 29 23.62 -23.38 3.39
C VAL A 29 22.13 -23.70 3.51
N GLU A 30 21.72 -24.20 4.67
CA GLU A 30 20.31 -24.24 5.05
C GLU A 30 19.97 -22.98 5.85
N TYR A 31 18.81 -22.40 5.57
CA TYR A 31 18.27 -21.23 6.24
C TYR A 31 16.90 -21.56 6.83
N GLY A 32 16.53 -20.86 7.89
CA GLY A 32 15.18 -20.92 8.45
C GLY A 32 14.93 -19.85 9.50
N LEU A 33 13.75 -19.91 10.11
CA LEU A 33 13.36 -19.11 11.24
C LEU A 33 13.04 -20.02 12.42
N ALA A 34 13.71 -19.78 13.53
CA ALA A 34 13.45 -20.41 14.82
C ALA A 34 12.53 -19.53 15.65
N ARG A 35 11.81 -20.14 16.60
CA ARG A 35 11.03 -19.42 17.60
C ARG A 35 11.43 -19.86 19.00
N GLN A 36 12.00 -18.93 19.77
CA GLN A 36 12.35 -19.12 21.18
C GLN A 36 11.76 -17.97 22.00
N ASP A 37 11.05 -18.29 23.08
CA ASP A 37 10.48 -17.31 24.03
C ASP A 37 9.74 -16.14 23.34
N ASP A 38 8.84 -16.48 22.40
CA ASP A 38 8.07 -15.52 21.56
C ASP A 38 8.90 -14.55 20.70
N THR A 39 10.19 -14.82 20.59
CA THR A 39 11.12 -14.10 19.72
C THR A 39 11.47 -14.96 18.52
N GLN A 40 11.35 -14.36 17.34
CA GLN A 40 11.76 -14.98 16.09
C GLN A 40 13.24 -14.75 15.86
N GLN A 41 13.98 -15.81 15.53
CA GLN A 41 15.40 -15.76 15.27
C GLN A 41 15.70 -16.30 13.88
N PHE A 42 16.65 -15.67 13.20
CA PHE A 42 17.21 -16.17 11.97
C PHE A 42 18.17 -17.32 12.28
N VAL A 43 18.05 -18.42 11.54
CA VAL A 43 18.96 -19.55 11.67
C VAL A 43 19.58 -19.91 10.32
N ALA A 44 20.87 -20.24 10.34
CA ALA A 44 21.57 -20.77 9.19
C ALA A 44 22.51 -21.90 9.60
N LEU A 45 22.62 -22.94 8.77
CA LEU A 45 23.52 -24.06 8.97
C LEU A 45 24.33 -24.31 7.70
N ALA A 46 25.65 -24.35 7.82
CA ALA A 46 26.55 -24.59 6.71
C ALA A 46 27.68 -25.54 7.12
N ALA A 47 28.19 -26.34 6.17
CA ALA A 47 29.37 -27.18 6.43
C ALA A 47 30.66 -26.36 6.61
N ASP A 48 30.74 -25.17 5.98
CA ASP A 48 31.87 -24.25 6.06
C ASP A 48 31.42 -22.91 6.64
N GLU A 49 32.08 -22.45 7.71
CA GLU A 49 31.82 -21.15 8.37
C GLU A 49 31.99 -19.98 7.41
N SER A 50 32.86 -20.10 6.40
CA SER A 50 33.08 -19.04 5.42
C SER A 50 31.80 -18.69 4.65
N LEU A 51 30.86 -19.63 4.53
CA LEU A 51 29.55 -19.40 3.91
C LEU A 51 28.63 -18.54 4.78
N LEU A 52 28.94 -18.29 6.05
CA LEU A 52 28.10 -17.53 6.98
C LEU A 52 28.66 -16.13 7.30
N HIS A 53 29.71 -15.69 6.59
CA HIS A 53 30.42 -14.43 6.89
C HIS A 53 29.58 -13.16 6.74
N ASP A 54 28.56 -13.17 5.86
CA ASP A 54 27.65 -12.05 5.62
C ASP A 54 26.53 -11.92 6.65
N PHE A 55 26.47 -12.82 7.63
CA PHE A 55 25.39 -12.88 8.62
C PHE A 55 25.90 -12.57 10.03
N GLU A 56 25.10 -11.80 10.76
CA GLU A 56 25.26 -11.50 12.18
C GLU A 56 24.56 -12.57 13.03
N GLY A 57 25.26 -13.12 14.02
CA GLY A 57 24.70 -14.09 14.95
C GLY A 57 25.75 -14.84 15.76
N GLU A 58 25.28 -15.57 16.77
CA GLU A 58 26.10 -16.48 17.55
C GLU A 58 26.34 -17.77 16.77
N ARG A 59 27.59 -18.24 16.74
CA ARG A 59 28.01 -19.43 15.99
C ARG A 59 28.31 -20.58 16.95
N SER A 60 27.87 -21.77 16.59
CA SER A 60 28.12 -23.02 17.32
C SER A 60 28.35 -24.19 16.37
N GLN A 61 28.99 -25.25 16.86
CA GLN A 61 29.21 -26.47 16.08
C GLN A 61 27.97 -27.38 16.17
N HIS A 62 27.50 -27.88 15.04
CA HIS A 62 26.35 -28.79 14.97
C HIS A 62 26.53 -29.83 13.86
N GLU A 63 26.50 -31.11 14.20
CA GLU A 63 26.59 -32.26 13.27
C GLU A 63 27.69 -32.16 12.18
N GLY A 64 28.85 -31.58 12.51
CA GLY A 64 29.97 -31.42 11.57
C GLY A 64 29.89 -30.18 10.68
N GLY A 65 28.94 -29.28 10.93
CA GLY A 65 28.86 -27.94 10.36
C GLY A 65 28.79 -26.84 11.44
N VAL A 66 28.54 -25.62 10.99
CA VAL A 66 28.40 -24.42 11.82
C VAL A 66 26.96 -23.92 11.76
N LEU A 67 26.32 -23.89 12.93
CA LEU A 67 25.01 -23.30 13.15
C LEU A 67 25.19 -21.84 13.58
N LEU A 68 24.51 -20.92 12.89
CA LEU A 68 24.37 -19.52 13.25
C LEU A 68 22.96 -19.25 13.74
N LEU A 69 22.84 -18.62 14.90
CA LEU A 69 21.60 -18.08 15.47
C LEU A 69 21.73 -16.56 15.53
N GLY A 70 20.91 -15.84 14.77
CA GLY A 70 21.00 -14.40 14.59
C GLY A 70 19.67 -13.67 14.78
N PRO A 71 19.71 -12.33 14.95
CA PRO A 71 18.51 -11.52 15.01
C PRO A 71 17.83 -11.41 13.63
N CYS A 72 16.51 -11.24 13.63
CA CYS A 72 15.77 -10.81 12.45
C CYS A 72 15.92 -9.29 12.25
N ASN A 73 17.04 -8.86 11.67
CA ASN A 73 17.38 -7.44 11.48
C ASN A 73 17.63 -7.08 10.01
N ALA A 74 17.81 -5.79 9.72
CA ALA A 74 18.05 -5.28 8.37
C ALA A 74 19.33 -5.88 7.73
N HIS A 75 20.38 -6.11 8.51
CA HIS A 75 21.64 -6.68 8.02
C HIS A 75 21.45 -8.11 7.50
N ASN A 76 20.89 -8.98 8.35
CA ASN A 76 20.62 -10.38 7.98
C ASN A 76 19.59 -10.48 6.85
N MET A 77 18.58 -9.61 6.80
CA MET A 77 17.64 -9.58 5.68
C MET A 77 18.33 -9.16 4.37
N ALA A 78 19.19 -8.15 4.39
CA ALA A 78 19.96 -7.75 3.21
C ALA A 78 20.87 -8.88 2.71
N ALA A 79 21.56 -9.58 3.61
CA ALA A 79 22.37 -10.75 3.29
C ALA A 79 21.52 -11.89 2.69
N LEU A 80 20.34 -12.16 3.25
CA LEU A 80 19.39 -13.14 2.71
C LEU A 80 18.91 -12.78 1.31
N ARG A 81 18.54 -11.51 1.05
CA ARG A 81 18.11 -11.05 -0.28
C ARG A 81 19.19 -11.19 -1.36
N ASN A 82 20.46 -11.09 -0.98
CA ASN A 82 21.58 -11.28 -1.89
C ASN A 82 21.76 -12.74 -2.30
N ARG A 83 21.31 -13.70 -1.48
CA ARG A 83 21.44 -15.13 -1.74
C ARG A 83 20.16 -15.76 -2.30
N LEU A 84 19.03 -15.33 -1.79
CA LEU A 84 17.71 -15.83 -2.14
C LEU A 84 17.00 -14.82 -3.04
N ALA A 85 17.22 -14.91 -4.35
CA ALA A 85 16.68 -13.97 -5.32
C ALA A 85 15.15 -13.81 -5.27
N TRP A 86 14.42 -14.81 -4.77
CA TRP A 86 12.96 -14.76 -4.60
C TRP A 86 12.49 -13.85 -3.45
N LEU A 87 13.40 -13.40 -2.57
CA LEU A 87 13.13 -12.35 -1.57
C LEU A 87 13.29 -10.93 -2.13
N GLN A 88 13.73 -10.76 -3.38
CA GLN A 88 13.81 -9.45 -3.99
C GLN A 88 12.42 -9.08 -4.56
N PRO A 89 11.85 -7.92 -4.20
CA PRO A 89 10.67 -7.40 -4.86
C PRO A 89 10.94 -7.25 -6.37
N ARG A 90 9.89 -7.41 -7.18
CA ARG A 90 9.96 -7.25 -8.63
C ARG A 90 8.79 -6.42 -9.15
N THR A 91 8.98 -5.83 -10.32
CA THR A 91 7.90 -5.19 -11.08
C THR A 91 6.85 -6.22 -11.48
N LEU A 92 5.56 -5.86 -11.43
CA LEU A 92 4.43 -6.77 -11.64
C LEU A 92 3.76 -6.59 -13.00
N GLY A 93 4.03 -5.48 -13.66
CA GLY A 93 3.42 -5.02 -14.89
C GLY A 93 1.92 -4.80 -14.73
N LEU A 94 1.20 -5.29 -15.72
CA LEU A 94 -0.24 -5.12 -15.88
C LEU A 94 -1.05 -6.26 -15.26
N GLN A 95 -0.41 -7.14 -14.49
CA GLN A 95 -1.14 -8.16 -13.72
C GLN A 95 -2.11 -7.48 -12.75
N THR A 96 -3.29 -8.08 -12.57
CA THR A 96 -4.17 -7.74 -11.46
C THR A 96 -3.35 -7.80 -10.17
N SER A 97 -3.33 -6.74 -9.38
CA SER A 97 -2.45 -6.67 -8.22
C SER A 97 -3.16 -6.15 -6.97
N ALA A 98 -2.76 -6.64 -5.81
CA ALA A 98 -3.28 -6.20 -4.53
C ALA A 98 -2.13 -5.74 -3.61
N GLY A 99 -2.22 -4.48 -3.20
CA GLY A 99 -1.46 -3.85 -2.14
C GLY A 99 -1.93 -4.31 -0.78
N MET A 100 -1.07 -4.95 -0.01
CA MET A 100 -1.39 -5.57 1.28
C MET A 100 -0.66 -4.85 2.40
N GLY A 101 -0.97 -3.56 2.57
CA GLY A 101 -0.29 -2.71 3.54
C GLY A 101 -0.40 -3.21 4.98
N ASP A 102 0.68 -3.00 5.72
CA ASP A 102 0.84 -3.47 7.09
C ASP A 102 1.51 -2.38 7.94
N ARG A 103 0.72 -1.76 8.81
CA ARG A 103 1.15 -0.68 9.71
C ARG A 103 1.94 -1.19 10.92
N LEU A 104 1.91 -2.50 11.17
CA LEU A 104 2.43 -3.15 12.38
C LEU A 104 3.73 -3.94 12.12
N GLY A 105 3.92 -4.44 10.90
CA GLY A 105 5.05 -5.28 10.53
C GLY A 105 4.89 -6.76 10.94
N LEU A 106 3.64 -7.22 11.14
CA LEU A 106 3.33 -8.59 11.56
C LEU A 106 2.30 -9.29 10.66
N ALA A 107 1.66 -8.60 9.71
CA ALA A 107 0.54 -9.13 8.93
C ALA A 107 0.96 -9.98 7.73
N THR A 108 2.19 -9.82 7.26
CA THR A 108 2.63 -10.43 5.99
C THR A 108 2.49 -11.97 5.95
N PRO A 109 2.76 -12.74 7.02
CA PRO A 109 2.47 -14.17 7.03
C PRO A 109 1.00 -14.49 6.71
N GLY A 110 0.07 -13.81 7.38
CA GLY A 110 -1.37 -13.93 7.12
C GLY A 110 -1.74 -13.50 5.70
N HIS A 111 -1.14 -12.41 5.18
CA HIS A 111 -1.32 -11.99 3.78
C HIS A 111 -0.87 -13.07 2.79
N VAL A 112 0.27 -13.72 3.01
CA VAL A 112 0.74 -14.83 2.17
C VAL A 112 -0.23 -16.01 2.22
N GLN A 113 -0.76 -16.34 3.39
CA GLN A 113 -1.74 -17.41 3.54
C GLN A 113 -3.07 -17.07 2.83
N ALA A 114 -3.53 -15.83 2.90
CA ALA A 114 -4.68 -15.34 2.14
C ALA A 114 -4.43 -15.46 0.62
N MET A 115 -3.24 -15.08 0.14
CA MET A 115 -2.88 -15.20 -1.28
C MET A 115 -2.85 -16.66 -1.77
N ARG A 116 -2.39 -17.60 -0.94
CA ARG A 116 -2.46 -19.03 -1.28
C ARG A 116 -3.88 -19.56 -1.34
N THR A 117 -4.75 -19.06 -0.48
CA THR A 117 -6.12 -19.57 -0.32
C THR A 117 -7.05 -18.98 -1.38
N ALA A 118 -6.92 -17.69 -1.67
CA ALA A 118 -7.88 -16.94 -2.50
C ALA A 118 -7.22 -15.98 -3.52
N GLY A 119 -5.89 -15.91 -3.59
CA GLY A 119 -5.16 -14.95 -4.42
C GLY A 119 -4.87 -15.41 -5.86
N GLN A 120 -5.53 -16.47 -6.36
CA GLN A 120 -5.29 -16.97 -7.71
C GLN A 120 -5.54 -15.87 -8.76
N GLY A 121 -4.52 -15.57 -9.57
CA GLY A 121 -4.59 -14.53 -10.60
C GLY A 121 -4.33 -13.11 -10.09
N ILE A 122 -3.96 -12.95 -8.81
CA ILE A 122 -3.60 -11.67 -8.20
C ILE A 122 -2.10 -11.69 -7.85
N ALA A 123 -1.38 -10.65 -8.24
CA ALA A 123 0.01 -10.44 -7.85
C ALA A 123 0.08 -9.60 -6.56
N PRO A 124 0.71 -10.10 -5.47
CA PRO A 124 0.74 -9.38 -4.21
C PRO A 124 1.82 -8.31 -4.18
N ILE A 125 1.55 -7.24 -3.43
CA ILE A 125 2.52 -6.23 -3.00
C ILE A 125 2.48 -6.24 -1.47
N PHE A 126 3.46 -6.89 -0.83
CA PHE A 126 3.48 -7.02 0.64
C PHE A 126 4.04 -5.79 1.34
N PRO A 127 5.22 -5.25 0.96
CA PRO A 127 5.69 -4.00 1.52
C PRO A 127 4.91 -2.85 0.86
N GLN A 128 3.91 -2.34 1.56
CA GLN A 128 3.17 -1.15 1.16
C GLN A 128 2.84 -0.31 2.39
N GLN A 129 3.30 0.93 2.38
CA GLN A 129 2.90 1.92 3.37
C GLN A 129 3.10 3.32 2.79
N SER A 130 2.17 4.23 3.09
CA SER A 130 2.34 5.63 2.69
C SER A 130 3.33 6.37 3.59
N ILE A 131 3.96 7.45 3.07
CA ILE A 131 4.81 8.33 3.90
C ILE A 131 4.05 8.88 5.12
N ARG A 132 2.77 9.20 4.94
CA ARG A 132 1.86 9.61 6.03
C ARG A 132 1.75 8.54 7.12
N GLU A 133 1.56 7.28 6.73
CA GLU A 133 1.50 6.17 7.69
C GLU A 133 2.85 5.92 8.35
N MET A 134 3.97 5.95 7.61
CA MET A 134 5.32 5.82 8.17
C MET A 134 5.58 6.84 9.28
N ASN A 135 5.23 8.11 9.02
CA ASN A 135 5.33 9.17 10.01
C ASN A 135 4.41 8.91 11.22
N ARG A 136 3.16 8.51 11.00
CA ARG A 136 2.19 8.23 12.08
C ARG A 136 2.53 7.00 12.93
N THR A 137 3.28 6.04 12.40
CA THR A 137 3.75 4.85 13.14
C THR A 137 5.19 4.96 13.62
N HIS A 138 5.87 6.07 13.34
CA HIS A 138 7.32 6.22 13.55
C HIS A 138 8.16 5.08 12.93
N ARG A 139 7.74 4.60 11.75
CA ARG A 139 8.45 3.57 10.99
C ARG A 139 9.20 4.19 9.82
N THR A 140 10.29 3.56 9.41
CA THR A 140 11.04 3.94 8.21
C THR A 140 10.69 3.05 7.03
N ALA A 141 10.98 3.51 5.80
CA ALA A 141 10.80 2.72 4.59
C ALA A 141 11.56 1.38 4.64
N GLN A 142 12.75 1.37 5.26
CA GLN A 142 13.56 0.17 5.48
C GLN A 142 12.86 -0.83 6.42
N GLN A 143 12.27 -0.36 7.52
CA GLN A 143 11.53 -1.25 8.44
C GLN A 143 10.30 -1.87 7.77
N VAL A 144 9.55 -1.09 6.97
CA VAL A 144 8.41 -1.62 6.21
C VAL A 144 8.84 -2.71 5.24
N MET A 145 9.96 -2.51 4.53
CA MET A 145 10.54 -3.52 3.65
C MET A 145 10.94 -4.77 4.45
N ASP A 146 11.77 -4.62 5.47
CA ASP A 146 12.34 -5.75 6.20
C ASP A 146 11.28 -6.59 6.92
N ASP A 147 10.31 -5.95 7.58
CA ASP A 147 9.22 -6.65 8.28
C ASP A 147 8.40 -7.51 7.30
N ALA A 148 8.07 -6.97 6.12
CA ALA A 148 7.38 -7.73 5.09
C ALA A 148 8.24 -8.88 4.55
N LEU A 149 9.53 -8.66 4.30
CA LEU A 149 10.41 -9.69 3.79
C LEU A 149 10.66 -10.83 4.79
N TRP A 150 10.71 -10.53 6.09
CA TRP A 150 10.73 -11.56 7.12
C TRP A 150 9.45 -12.41 7.11
N GLY A 151 8.28 -11.79 6.87
CA GLY A 151 7.03 -12.52 6.69
C GLY A 151 7.00 -13.38 5.42
N VAL A 152 7.50 -12.86 4.29
CA VAL A 152 7.65 -13.60 3.02
C VAL A 152 8.57 -14.80 3.21
N PHE A 153 9.69 -14.62 3.92
CA PHE A 153 10.64 -15.68 4.25
C PHE A 153 10.02 -16.72 5.19
N ALA A 154 9.32 -16.29 6.24
CA ALA A 154 8.65 -17.16 7.20
C ALA A 154 7.66 -18.13 6.54
N GLU A 155 6.94 -17.62 5.55
CA GLU A 155 5.98 -18.40 4.80
C GLU A 155 6.58 -19.10 3.57
N GLY A 156 7.83 -18.80 3.18
CA GLY A 156 8.46 -19.39 2.00
C GLY A 156 7.75 -19.05 0.69
N TRP A 157 7.22 -17.84 0.55
CA TRP A 157 6.57 -17.37 -0.68
C TRP A 157 7.61 -17.13 -1.78
N ARG A 158 7.43 -17.79 -2.94
CA ARG A 158 8.40 -17.73 -4.07
C ARG A 158 7.81 -17.33 -5.41
N ASP A 159 6.51 -17.03 -5.45
CA ASP A 159 5.82 -16.73 -6.71
C ASP A 159 6.03 -15.27 -7.16
N GLY A 160 6.85 -14.52 -6.41
CA GLY A 160 7.20 -13.12 -6.62
C GLY A 160 6.14 -12.15 -6.09
N PHE A 161 6.56 -10.92 -5.83
CA PHE A 161 5.73 -9.87 -5.22
C PHE A 161 6.33 -8.49 -5.56
N GLY A 162 5.53 -7.45 -5.50
CA GLY A 162 5.98 -6.05 -5.62
C GLY A 162 6.22 -5.40 -4.26
N ALA A 163 6.77 -4.19 -4.27
CA ALA A 163 6.91 -3.33 -3.10
C ALA A 163 6.57 -1.88 -3.46
N ASP A 164 5.50 -1.34 -2.87
CA ASP A 164 4.91 -0.04 -3.19
C ASP A 164 5.22 1.04 -2.14
N ALA A 165 5.94 2.05 -2.60
CA ALA A 165 6.18 3.28 -1.87
C ALA A 165 4.99 4.22 -2.15
N ASP A 166 4.05 4.24 -1.21
CA ASP A 166 2.71 4.79 -1.44
C ASP A 166 2.62 6.30 -1.12
N HIS A 167 1.78 7.03 -1.87
CA HIS A 167 1.55 8.48 -1.72
C HIS A 167 2.83 9.35 -1.54
N LEU A 168 3.81 9.18 -2.42
CA LEU A 168 5.04 9.98 -2.46
C LEU A 168 4.75 11.39 -2.98
N LYS A 169 5.27 12.40 -2.28
CA LYS A 169 5.07 13.81 -2.63
C LYS A 169 6.36 14.50 -3.06
N THR A 170 7.53 14.02 -2.61
CA THR A 170 8.81 14.71 -2.83
C THR A 170 9.91 13.79 -3.41
N PRO A 171 10.92 14.37 -4.09
CA PRO A 171 12.09 13.62 -4.56
C PRO A 171 12.86 12.90 -3.44
N ALA A 172 12.89 13.46 -2.23
CA ALA A 172 13.57 12.85 -1.09
C ALA A 172 12.87 11.56 -0.60
N ASP A 173 11.54 11.51 -0.72
CA ASP A 173 10.79 10.28 -0.41
C ASP A 173 11.16 9.17 -1.41
N ILE A 174 11.31 9.52 -2.70
CA ILE A 174 11.80 8.61 -3.75
C ILE A 174 13.19 8.10 -3.38
N ASP A 175 14.13 8.98 -3.03
CA ASP A 175 15.51 8.59 -2.70
C ASP A 175 15.54 7.56 -1.57
N THR A 176 14.75 7.81 -0.52
CA THR A 176 14.65 6.93 0.66
C THR A 176 14.06 5.57 0.30
N CYS A 177 12.98 5.53 -0.49
CA CYS A 177 12.31 4.29 -0.86
C CYS A 177 13.11 3.49 -1.90
N VAL A 178 13.75 4.16 -2.85
CA VAL A 178 14.65 3.52 -3.81
C VAL A 178 15.87 2.90 -3.10
N ALA A 179 16.37 3.51 -2.03
CA ALA A 179 17.45 2.96 -1.21
C ALA A 179 17.02 1.69 -0.44
N ALA A 180 15.78 1.65 0.07
CA ALA A 180 15.23 0.46 0.73
C ALA A 180 14.91 -0.71 -0.23
N GLY A 181 14.78 -0.41 -1.53
CA GLY A 181 14.58 -1.40 -2.59
C GLY A 181 13.13 -1.58 -3.04
N TYR A 182 12.31 -0.53 -2.92
CA TYR A 182 10.97 -0.49 -3.51
C TYR A 182 11.02 -0.58 -5.04
N THR A 183 9.98 -1.16 -5.64
CA THR A 183 9.88 -1.40 -7.09
C THR A 183 8.67 -0.74 -7.73
N PHE A 184 7.73 -0.26 -6.93
CA PHE A 184 6.52 0.42 -7.34
C PHE A 184 6.44 1.75 -6.57
N PHE A 185 6.16 2.85 -7.26
CA PHE A 185 6.21 4.20 -6.72
C PHE A 185 4.92 4.92 -7.07
N THR A 186 4.15 5.26 -6.04
CA THR A 186 2.87 5.96 -6.22
C THR A 186 3.08 7.44 -5.95
N ILE A 187 3.00 8.25 -7.00
CA ILE A 187 3.10 9.71 -6.86
C ILE A 187 1.71 10.28 -6.60
N ASP A 188 1.62 11.05 -5.53
CA ASP A 188 0.46 11.86 -5.18
C ASP A 188 0.79 13.34 -5.42
N PRO A 189 0.28 13.94 -6.52
CA PRO A 189 0.45 15.34 -6.82
C PRO A 189 -0.72 16.19 -6.30
N GLY A 190 -1.53 15.71 -5.35
CA GLY A 190 -2.76 16.35 -4.88
C GLY A 190 -2.57 17.81 -4.43
N GLU A 191 -1.43 18.14 -3.81
CA GLU A 191 -1.08 19.52 -3.41
C GLU A 191 -0.88 20.48 -4.60
N HIS A 192 -0.75 19.94 -5.81
CA HIS A 192 -0.62 20.67 -7.06
C HIS A 192 -1.89 20.67 -7.91
N VAL A 193 -2.98 20.04 -7.42
CA VAL A 193 -4.30 20.13 -8.05
C VAL A 193 -4.93 21.46 -7.64
N ASP A 194 -5.43 22.22 -8.62
CA ASP A 194 -6.05 23.53 -8.37
C ASP A 194 -7.58 23.42 -8.44
N ASP A 195 -8.20 23.01 -7.32
CA ASP A 195 -9.64 22.79 -7.25
C ASP A 195 -10.48 24.06 -7.50
N ARG A 196 -9.88 25.26 -7.40
CA ARG A 196 -10.54 26.52 -7.79
C ARG A 196 -10.97 26.51 -9.27
N ALA A 197 -10.31 25.70 -10.10
CA ALA A 197 -10.66 25.55 -11.49
C ALA A 197 -12.01 24.85 -11.68
N GLU A 198 -12.53 24.06 -10.74
CA GLU A 198 -13.80 23.32 -10.91
C GLU A 198 -14.97 24.27 -11.18
N ASP A 199 -15.11 25.29 -10.34
CA ASP A 199 -16.23 26.25 -10.36
C ASP A 199 -15.84 27.62 -10.93
N ALA A 200 -14.62 27.75 -11.48
CA ALA A 200 -14.15 29.02 -12.02
C ALA A 200 -15.03 29.53 -13.18
N GLU A 201 -15.40 30.80 -13.09
CA GLU A 201 -16.06 31.57 -14.15
C GLU A 201 -15.11 31.77 -15.36
N PRO A 202 -15.60 32.01 -16.58
CA PRO A 202 -14.79 32.00 -17.80
C PRO A 202 -13.54 32.91 -17.79
N ALA A 203 -13.62 34.08 -17.15
CA ALA A 203 -12.47 34.99 -17.04
C ALA A 203 -11.41 34.45 -16.07
N GLN A 204 -11.82 34.02 -14.88
CA GLN A 204 -10.94 33.43 -13.88
C GLN A 204 -10.32 32.12 -14.38
N LEU A 205 -11.10 31.29 -15.09
CA LEU A 205 -10.60 30.06 -15.67
C LEU A 205 -9.48 30.31 -16.70
N ARG A 206 -9.64 31.35 -17.53
CA ARG A 206 -8.61 31.77 -18.48
C ARG A 206 -7.36 32.26 -17.75
N GLU A 207 -7.50 33.03 -16.67
CA GLU A 207 -6.36 33.46 -15.84
C GLU A 207 -5.61 32.27 -15.23
N LEU A 208 -6.32 31.28 -14.68
CA LEU A 208 -5.71 30.07 -14.12
C LEU A 208 -4.96 29.27 -15.20
N PHE A 209 -5.56 29.12 -16.38
CA PHE A 209 -4.98 28.44 -17.54
C PHE A 209 -3.71 29.15 -18.06
N GLU A 210 -3.76 30.47 -18.22
CA GLU A 210 -2.60 31.27 -18.66
C GLU A 210 -1.46 31.24 -17.64
N ALA A 211 -1.78 31.14 -16.34
CA ALA A 211 -0.81 31.07 -15.26
C ALA A 211 -0.14 29.70 -15.07
N LEU A 212 -0.52 28.68 -15.85
CA LEU A 212 0.10 27.36 -15.78
C LEU A 212 1.61 27.41 -16.09
N PRO A 213 2.41 26.48 -15.53
CA PRO A 213 3.85 26.44 -15.77
C PRO A 213 4.16 25.84 -17.14
N TRP A 214 3.76 26.53 -18.22
CA TRP A 214 3.85 26.08 -19.61
C TRP A 214 5.25 25.61 -20.03
N THR A 215 6.31 26.25 -19.52
CA THR A 215 7.69 25.80 -19.74
C THR A 215 7.97 24.42 -19.14
N GLN A 216 7.47 24.12 -17.93
CA GLN A 216 7.64 22.80 -17.31
C GLN A 216 6.74 21.74 -17.95
N LEU A 217 5.60 22.18 -18.47
CA LEU A 217 4.71 21.38 -19.30
C LEU A 217 5.28 21.16 -20.71
N GLU A 218 6.38 21.80 -21.13
CA GLU A 218 6.94 21.64 -22.47
C GLU A 218 5.88 21.86 -23.57
N ASP A 219 5.03 22.89 -23.37
CA ASP A 219 3.87 23.17 -24.21
C ASP A 219 3.54 24.67 -24.22
N THR A 220 2.56 25.08 -25.03
CA THR A 220 2.02 26.44 -25.04
C THR A 220 0.49 26.43 -24.89
N PRO A 221 -0.11 27.52 -24.36
CA PRO A 221 -1.57 27.63 -24.27
C PRO A 221 -2.29 27.37 -25.60
N ALA A 222 -1.73 27.89 -26.70
CA ALA A 222 -2.31 27.78 -28.03
C ALA A 222 -2.28 26.34 -28.57
N GLU A 223 -1.18 25.61 -28.35
CA GLU A 223 -1.06 24.21 -28.77
C GLU A 223 -1.93 23.28 -27.92
N ALA A 224 -2.02 23.53 -26.62
CA ALA A 224 -2.95 22.82 -25.73
C ALA A 224 -4.41 23.00 -26.19
N LEU A 225 -4.85 24.25 -26.45
CA LEU A 225 -6.20 24.51 -26.96
C LEU A 225 -6.43 23.92 -28.36
N SER A 226 -5.41 23.93 -29.23
CA SER A 226 -5.51 23.29 -30.55
C SER A 226 -5.71 21.78 -30.43
N ARG A 227 -5.08 21.12 -29.45
CA ARG A 227 -5.27 19.68 -29.19
C ARG A 227 -6.62 19.35 -28.58
N TYR A 228 -7.06 20.13 -27.58
CA TYR A 228 -8.17 19.74 -26.73
C TYR A 228 -9.45 20.55 -26.96
N GLY A 229 -9.38 21.82 -27.35
CA GLY A 229 -10.52 22.75 -27.34
C GLY A 229 -11.69 22.43 -28.29
N SER A 230 -11.53 21.43 -29.16
CA SER A 230 -12.62 20.87 -29.98
C SER A 230 -12.51 19.34 -30.13
N LEU A 231 -11.80 18.69 -29.20
CA LEU A 231 -11.55 17.26 -29.26
C LEU A 231 -12.85 16.48 -29.07
N SER A 232 -13.14 15.57 -30.01
CA SER A 232 -14.16 14.54 -29.83
C SER A 232 -13.47 13.19 -29.96
N LEU A 233 -13.21 12.56 -28.82
CA LEU A 233 -12.45 11.32 -28.73
C LEU A 233 -13.40 10.13 -28.60
N ALA A 234 -13.40 9.25 -29.60
CA ALA A 234 -14.09 7.96 -29.50
C ALA A 234 -13.22 6.96 -28.73
N VAL A 235 -13.73 6.46 -27.60
CA VAL A 235 -13.11 5.39 -26.81
C VAL A 235 -14.08 4.22 -26.65
N GLU A 236 -13.83 3.14 -27.37
CA GLU A 236 -14.75 2.00 -27.49
C GLU A 236 -16.18 2.46 -27.90
N ALA A 237 -17.18 2.26 -27.05
CA ALA A 237 -18.57 2.65 -27.29
C ALA A 237 -18.90 4.08 -26.82
N HIS A 238 -17.93 4.81 -26.27
CA HIS A 238 -18.13 6.12 -25.66
C HIS A 238 -17.49 7.22 -26.51
N THR A 239 -18.03 8.44 -26.43
CA THR A 239 -17.44 9.64 -27.02
C THR A 239 -17.21 10.66 -25.91
N ILE A 240 -15.97 11.08 -25.73
CA ILE A 240 -15.57 12.10 -24.76
C ILE A 240 -15.31 13.37 -25.55
N ALA A 241 -16.14 14.38 -25.32
CA ALA A 241 -16.04 15.66 -26.00
C ALA A 241 -15.41 16.70 -25.07
N PHE A 242 -14.57 17.54 -25.66
CA PHE A 242 -14.05 18.76 -25.07
C PHE A 242 -14.51 19.93 -25.92
N ASP A 243 -14.95 20.98 -25.25
CA ASP A 243 -14.88 22.34 -25.79
C ASP A 243 -13.69 23.08 -25.16
N GLU A 244 -13.46 24.34 -25.56
CA GLU A 244 -12.39 25.16 -25.01
C GLU A 244 -12.50 25.31 -23.49
N THR A 245 -13.72 25.36 -22.94
CA THR A 245 -13.94 25.51 -21.50
C THR A 245 -13.51 24.24 -20.76
N ALA A 246 -13.93 23.05 -21.21
CA ALA A 246 -13.52 21.78 -20.64
C ALA A 246 -12.00 21.57 -20.75
N ALA A 247 -11.40 21.97 -21.89
CA ALA A 247 -9.96 21.91 -22.10
C ALA A 247 -9.19 22.81 -21.11
N MET A 248 -9.61 24.08 -20.97
CA MET A 248 -9.00 25.00 -20.00
C MET A 248 -9.21 24.52 -18.57
N ARG A 249 -10.39 23.96 -18.23
CA ARG A 249 -10.70 23.47 -16.89
C ARG A 249 -9.81 22.30 -16.49
N ALA A 250 -9.72 21.27 -17.33
CA ALA A 250 -8.84 20.14 -17.09
C ALA A 250 -7.37 20.57 -16.97
N ALA A 251 -6.92 21.49 -17.84
CA ALA A 251 -5.57 22.01 -17.81
C ALA A 251 -5.28 22.86 -16.57
N ALA A 252 -6.18 23.77 -16.20
CA ALA A 252 -6.03 24.63 -15.02
C ALA A 252 -5.98 23.79 -13.74
N LYS A 253 -6.84 22.78 -13.63
CA LYS A 253 -6.93 21.90 -12.45
C LYS A 253 -5.72 20.98 -12.33
N TYR A 254 -5.29 20.33 -13.41
CA TYR A 254 -4.28 19.26 -13.35
C TYR A 254 -2.91 19.61 -13.94
N GLY A 255 -2.74 20.74 -14.65
CA GLY A 255 -1.50 21.07 -15.35
C GLY A 255 -0.29 21.17 -14.41
N ARG A 256 -0.44 21.77 -13.22
CA ARG A 256 0.62 21.80 -12.20
C ARG A 256 0.90 20.41 -11.63
N ALA A 257 -0.13 19.62 -11.37
CA ALA A 257 0.00 18.24 -10.91
C ALA A 257 0.77 17.35 -11.92
N ILE A 258 0.44 17.46 -13.20
CA ILE A 258 1.12 16.73 -14.28
C ILE A 258 2.59 17.16 -14.41
N ALA A 259 2.89 18.45 -14.33
CA ALA A 259 4.26 18.95 -14.32
C ALA A 259 5.07 18.39 -13.14
N HIS A 260 4.46 18.32 -11.95
CA HIS A 260 5.06 17.70 -10.77
C HIS A 260 5.31 16.20 -10.95
N VAL A 261 4.33 15.45 -11.46
CA VAL A 261 4.50 14.02 -11.77
C VAL A 261 5.64 13.79 -12.76
N ALA A 262 5.74 14.60 -13.81
CA ALA A 262 6.82 14.50 -14.79
C ALA A 262 8.19 14.78 -14.15
N HIS A 263 8.28 15.77 -13.27
CA HIS A 263 9.50 16.05 -12.50
C HIS A 263 9.89 14.87 -11.60
N MET A 264 8.96 14.38 -10.78
CA MET A 264 9.14 13.23 -9.89
C MET A 264 9.52 11.96 -10.67
N TYR A 265 8.90 11.71 -11.83
CA TYR A 265 9.23 10.59 -12.69
C TYR A 265 10.67 10.67 -13.22
N ARG A 266 11.10 11.85 -13.70
CA ARG A 266 12.47 12.06 -14.18
C ARG A 266 13.50 11.87 -13.06
N HIS A 267 13.17 12.33 -11.84
CA HIS A 267 13.98 12.06 -10.65
C HIS A 267 14.05 10.56 -10.36
N LEU A 268 12.91 9.86 -10.32
CA LEU A 268 12.85 8.40 -10.14
C LEU A 268 13.72 7.65 -11.16
N GLN A 269 13.62 7.99 -12.45
CA GLN A 269 14.48 7.35 -13.47
C GLN A 269 15.97 7.60 -13.22
N THR A 270 16.32 8.78 -12.72
CA THR A 270 17.72 9.12 -12.39
C THR A 270 18.23 8.30 -11.20
N VAL A 271 17.44 8.18 -10.13
CA VAL A 271 17.85 7.48 -8.88
C VAL A 271 17.84 5.96 -9.06
N CYS A 272 16.85 5.43 -9.80
CA CYS A 272 16.79 4.00 -10.10
C CYS A 272 17.92 3.55 -11.05
N GLY A 273 18.31 4.40 -12.02
CA GLY A 273 19.20 4.01 -13.10
C GLY A 273 18.60 2.85 -13.89
N ASP A 274 19.36 1.76 -14.03
CA ASP A 274 18.91 0.54 -14.74
C ASP A 274 17.97 -0.36 -13.91
N ARG A 275 17.73 -0.03 -12.63
CA ARG A 275 16.87 -0.85 -11.78
C ARG A 275 15.41 -0.76 -12.25
N PRO A 276 14.73 -1.90 -12.50
CA PRO A 276 13.32 -1.93 -12.85
C PRO A 276 12.47 -1.20 -11.81
N ASN A 277 11.58 -0.34 -12.28
CA ASN A 277 10.65 0.41 -11.45
C ASN A 277 9.32 0.59 -12.18
N GLU A 278 8.27 0.74 -11.39
CA GLU A 278 6.91 1.00 -11.84
C GLU A 278 6.39 2.26 -11.20
N LEU A 279 5.58 3.00 -11.96
CA LEU A 279 4.96 4.22 -11.49
C LEU A 279 3.44 4.06 -11.47
N GLU A 280 2.83 4.53 -10.39
CA GLU A 280 1.42 4.88 -10.33
C GLU A 280 1.26 6.39 -10.16
N VAL A 281 0.22 6.94 -10.77
CA VAL A 281 -0.19 8.33 -10.57
C VAL A 281 -1.54 8.34 -9.86
N SER A 282 -1.61 8.98 -8.69
CA SER A 282 -2.81 9.01 -7.87
C SER A 282 -3.40 10.43 -7.82
N VAL A 283 -4.68 10.58 -8.15
CA VAL A 283 -5.45 11.83 -7.99
C VAL A 283 -6.77 11.58 -7.24
N ASP A 284 -6.80 10.51 -6.45
CA ASP A 284 -7.96 10.04 -5.68
C ASP A 284 -8.30 10.94 -4.47
N GLU A 285 -7.28 11.54 -3.84
CA GLU A 285 -7.43 12.43 -2.68
C GLU A 285 -7.80 13.89 -3.05
N THR A 286 -8.30 14.14 -4.27
CA THR A 286 -8.79 15.46 -4.71
C THR A 286 -10.18 15.80 -4.14
N GLU A 287 -10.64 17.06 -4.18
CA GLU A 287 -11.97 17.41 -3.66
C GLU A 287 -13.10 16.90 -4.56
N HIS A 288 -12.93 17.06 -5.88
CA HIS A 288 -13.94 16.77 -6.89
C HIS A 288 -13.64 15.48 -7.65
N VAL A 289 -14.71 14.76 -8.03
CA VAL A 289 -14.61 13.57 -8.90
C VAL A 289 -13.81 13.90 -10.16
N THR A 290 -12.94 12.97 -10.56
CA THR A 290 -12.21 13.09 -11.82
C THR A 290 -13.15 12.75 -12.97
N SER A 291 -13.56 13.75 -13.75
CA SER A 291 -14.36 13.56 -14.96
C SER A 291 -13.61 12.77 -16.03
N HIS A 292 -14.35 12.23 -17.00
CA HIS A 292 -13.77 11.50 -18.14
C HIS A 292 -12.86 12.39 -19.00
N ALA A 293 -13.20 13.67 -19.16
CA ALA A 293 -12.36 14.65 -19.86
C ALA A 293 -11.05 14.88 -19.10
N GLU A 294 -11.10 15.04 -17.78
CA GLU A 294 -9.89 15.18 -16.96
C GLU A 294 -9.01 13.93 -17.02
N HIS A 295 -9.59 12.72 -16.97
CA HIS A 295 -8.83 11.49 -17.13
C HIS A 295 -8.14 11.41 -18.51
N VAL A 296 -8.84 11.77 -19.60
CA VAL A 296 -8.25 11.89 -20.94
C VAL A 296 -7.09 12.89 -20.96
N TYR A 297 -7.28 14.07 -20.37
CA TYR A 297 -6.25 15.11 -20.30
C TYR A 297 -5.01 14.62 -19.54
N ILE A 298 -5.20 14.05 -18.34
CA ILE A 298 -4.11 13.51 -17.51
C ILE A 298 -3.34 12.44 -18.28
N ALA A 299 -4.02 11.42 -18.82
CA ALA A 299 -3.36 10.33 -19.52
C ALA A 299 -2.64 10.81 -20.80
N SER A 300 -3.24 11.72 -21.55
CA SER A 300 -2.64 12.30 -22.76
C SER A 300 -1.37 13.11 -22.44
N GLU A 301 -1.43 13.97 -21.44
CA GLU A 301 -0.31 14.86 -21.08
C GLU A 301 0.84 14.12 -20.38
N LEU A 302 0.55 13.14 -19.53
CA LEU A 302 1.58 12.25 -18.96
C LEU A 302 2.36 11.55 -20.09
N ARG A 303 1.65 11.03 -21.09
CA ARG A 303 2.27 10.40 -22.26
C ARG A 303 3.09 11.40 -23.07
N ARG A 304 2.58 12.62 -23.29
CA ARG A 304 3.27 13.69 -24.03
C ARG A 304 4.58 14.06 -23.35
N LEU A 305 4.62 14.11 -22.03
CA LEU A 305 5.80 14.40 -21.22
C LEU A 305 6.76 13.21 -21.04
N GLY A 306 6.45 12.07 -21.67
CA GLY A 306 7.28 10.86 -21.65
C GLY A 306 7.20 10.05 -20.35
N VAL A 307 6.19 10.31 -19.50
CA VAL A 307 5.95 9.51 -18.29
C VAL A 307 5.47 8.12 -18.69
N ARG A 308 6.01 7.09 -18.04
CA ARG A 308 5.55 5.70 -18.19
C ARG A 308 5.01 5.23 -16.84
N TRP A 309 3.75 4.84 -16.82
CA TRP A 309 3.04 4.37 -15.62
C TRP A 309 2.34 3.04 -15.89
N VAL A 310 2.14 2.26 -14.84
CA VAL A 310 1.44 0.97 -14.89
C VAL A 310 0.03 1.05 -14.32
N SER A 311 -0.29 2.10 -13.57
CA SER A 311 -1.63 2.35 -13.04
C SER A 311 -1.90 3.82 -12.78
N LEU A 312 -3.19 4.16 -12.74
CA LEU A 312 -3.69 5.49 -12.43
C LEU A 312 -4.88 5.35 -11.47
N ALA A 313 -4.93 6.17 -10.43
CA ALA A 313 -6.02 6.22 -9.45
C ALA A 313 -6.81 7.53 -9.58
N PRO A 314 -7.92 7.58 -10.34
CA PRO A 314 -8.84 8.70 -10.33
C PRO A 314 -9.61 8.80 -9.01
N ARG A 315 -10.21 9.96 -8.74
CA ARG A 315 -11.29 10.08 -7.76
C ARG A 315 -12.60 9.70 -8.42
N TYR A 316 -13.12 8.51 -8.11
CA TYR A 316 -14.38 8.00 -8.66
C TYR A 316 -15.61 8.65 -8.01
N ILE A 317 -16.77 8.51 -8.66
CA ILE A 317 -18.05 8.92 -8.08
C ILE A 317 -18.41 8.13 -6.81
N GLY A 318 -19.24 8.73 -5.96
CA GLY A 318 -19.59 8.19 -4.64
C GLY A 318 -18.48 8.43 -3.63
N ARG A 319 -18.44 7.65 -2.55
CA ARG A 319 -17.43 7.81 -1.50
C ARG A 319 -16.73 6.50 -1.17
N PHE A 320 -15.41 6.59 -1.09
CA PHE A 320 -14.49 5.52 -0.73
C PHE A 320 -13.90 5.79 0.67
N GLU A 321 -14.76 5.79 1.68
CA GLU A 321 -14.37 6.07 3.07
C GLU A 321 -13.57 4.91 3.69
N LYS A 322 -12.79 5.18 4.73
CA LYS A 322 -11.80 4.22 5.25
C LYS A 322 -12.48 3.18 6.14
N GLY A 323 -12.30 1.89 5.82
CA GLY A 323 -12.77 0.79 6.65
C GLY A 323 -14.23 0.38 6.40
N VAL A 324 -14.93 0.96 5.42
CA VAL A 324 -16.34 0.63 5.14
C VAL A 324 -16.54 0.30 3.67
N ASP A 325 -17.68 -0.28 3.31
CA ASP A 325 -18.03 -0.53 1.91
C ASP A 325 -18.31 0.79 1.16
N TYR A 326 -18.41 0.72 -0.16
CA TYR A 326 -18.73 1.86 -1.02
C TYR A 326 -20.05 2.52 -0.63
N ILE A 327 -20.07 3.86 -0.64
CA ILE A 327 -21.28 4.65 -0.38
C ILE A 327 -21.66 5.41 -1.65
N GLY A 328 -22.73 4.97 -2.31
CA GLY A 328 -23.24 5.58 -3.54
C GLY A 328 -24.16 4.64 -4.32
N ASP A 329 -24.50 5.03 -5.54
CA ASP A 329 -25.26 4.20 -6.48
C ASP A 329 -24.31 3.31 -7.28
N LEU A 330 -24.46 1.98 -7.14
CA LEU A 330 -23.58 1.01 -7.80
C LEU A 330 -23.75 0.97 -9.32
N GLY A 331 -24.95 1.27 -9.83
CA GLY A 331 -25.20 1.33 -11.27
C GLY A 331 -24.51 2.55 -11.89
N ALA A 332 -24.66 3.70 -11.24
CA ALA A 332 -23.94 4.91 -11.64
C ALA A 332 -22.43 4.70 -11.59
N PHE A 333 -21.91 4.02 -10.55
CA PHE A 333 -20.48 3.72 -10.45
C PHE A 333 -20.03 2.80 -11.59
N GLU A 334 -20.79 1.74 -11.90
CA GLU A 334 -20.46 0.83 -13.00
C GLU A 334 -20.41 1.55 -14.36
N ASP A 335 -21.41 2.39 -14.64
CA ASP A 335 -21.47 3.17 -15.88
C ASP A 335 -20.30 4.16 -16.00
N ASP A 336 -19.98 4.88 -14.92
CA ASP A 336 -18.87 5.83 -14.87
C ASP A 336 -17.50 5.12 -14.99
N PHE A 337 -17.30 4.06 -14.20
CA PHE A 337 -16.05 3.30 -14.17
C PHE A 337 -15.79 2.58 -15.50
N ALA A 338 -16.83 2.16 -16.23
CA ALA A 338 -16.69 1.59 -17.57
C ALA A 338 -16.02 2.56 -18.55
N VAL A 339 -16.34 3.85 -18.47
CA VAL A 339 -15.71 4.89 -19.30
C VAL A 339 -14.25 5.10 -18.90
N HIS A 340 -13.96 5.19 -17.59
CA HIS A 340 -12.57 5.24 -17.11
C HIS A 340 -11.75 4.03 -17.60
N ALA A 341 -12.34 2.84 -17.61
CA ALA A 341 -11.65 1.64 -18.06
C ALA A 341 -11.42 1.66 -19.59
N ALA A 342 -12.36 2.21 -20.37
CA ALA A 342 -12.18 2.41 -21.81
C ALA A 342 -11.08 3.43 -22.11
N ILE A 343 -11.00 4.54 -21.36
CA ILE A 343 -9.90 5.52 -21.45
C ILE A 343 -8.56 4.84 -21.14
N ALA A 344 -8.50 4.04 -20.07
CA ALA A 344 -7.29 3.33 -19.68
C ALA A 344 -6.76 2.38 -20.75
N ARG A 345 -7.66 1.70 -21.46
CA ARG A 345 -7.30 0.85 -22.61
C ARG A 345 -6.88 1.65 -23.84
N HIS A 346 -7.46 2.85 -24.04
CA HIS A 346 -7.12 3.71 -25.17
C HIS A 346 -5.72 4.33 -25.04
N PHE A 347 -5.41 4.92 -23.88
CA PHE A 347 -4.13 5.61 -23.64
C PHE A 347 -3.02 4.68 -23.16
N GLY A 348 -3.38 3.55 -22.57
CA GLY A 348 -2.46 2.60 -21.99
C GLY A 348 -1.93 1.55 -22.97
N PRO A 349 -1.76 0.29 -22.51
CA PRO A 349 -2.44 -0.27 -21.35
C PRO A 349 -1.84 0.14 -20.00
N TYR A 350 -2.71 0.52 -19.06
CA TYR A 350 -2.44 0.68 -17.63
C TYR A 350 -3.64 0.19 -16.82
N LYS A 351 -3.44 -0.07 -15.52
CA LYS A 351 -4.50 -0.51 -14.61
C LYS A 351 -5.24 0.68 -14.02
N LEU A 352 -6.52 0.51 -13.72
CA LEU A 352 -7.22 1.42 -12.80
C LEU A 352 -6.94 0.98 -11.37
N SER A 353 -6.57 1.94 -10.52
CA SER A 353 -6.28 1.67 -9.11
C SER A 353 -7.44 2.07 -8.22
N LEU A 354 -7.74 1.23 -7.22
CA LEU A 354 -8.73 1.48 -6.18
C LEU A 354 -8.00 1.79 -4.86
N HIS A 355 -7.80 3.08 -4.63
CA HIS A 355 -7.34 3.60 -3.35
C HIS A 355 -8.47 3.58 -2.31
N SER A 356 -8.10 3.57 -1.02
CA SER A 356 -9.05 3.28 0.07
C SER A 356 -9.84 1.98 -0.20
N GLY A 357 -9.18 1.04 -0.88
CA GLY A 357 -9.84 -0.08 -1.53
C GLY A 357 -10.29 -1.16 -0.56
N SER A 358 -9.77 -1.21 0.67
CA SER A 358 -10.24 -2.17 1.68
C SER A 358 -11.74 -2.04 1.93
N ASP A 359 -12.38 -3.19 2.14
CA ASP A 359 -13.80 -3.32 2.50
C ASP A 359 -14.81 -2.89 1.43
N LYS A 360 -14.36 -2.46 0.23
CA LYS A 360 -15.22 -2.08 -0.91
C LYS A 360 -15.78 -3.29 -1.66
N PHE A 361 -16.32 -4.28 -0.94
CA PHE A 361 -16.75 -5.56 -1.50
C PHE A 361 -17.74 -5.40 -2.66
N SER A 362 -18.63 -4.41 -2.57
CA SER A 362 -19.66 -4.16 -3.58
C SER A 362 -19.09 -3.71 -4.96
N VAL A 363 -17.92 -3.05 -5.00
CA VAL A 363 -17.34 -2.52 -6.25
C VAL A 363 -16.27 -3.43 -6.86
N TYR A 364 -15.72 -4.40 -6.14
CA TYR A 364 -14.70 -5.30 -6.70
C TYR A 364 -15.16 -6.06 -7.96
N PRO A 365 -16.37 -6.67 -8.00
CA PRO A 365 -16.83 -7.36 -9.20
C PRO A 365 -17.02 -6.42 -10.39
N ILE A 366 -17.47 -5.18 -10.14
CA ILE A 366 -17.61 -4.14 -11.17
C ILE A 366 -16.22 -3.79 -11.72
N ALA A 367 -15.28 -3.48 -10.82
CA ALA A 367 -13.94 -3.07 -11.21
C ALA A 367 -13.22 -4.15 -12.04
N GLN A 368 -13.32 -5.42 -11.62
CA GLN A 368 -12.75 -6.54 -12.37
C GLN A 368 -13.36 -6.64 -13.79
N ARG A 369 -14.70 -6.62 -13.90
CA ARG A 369 -15.39 -6.80 -15.18
C ARG A 369 -15.06 -5.69 -16.16
N GLN A 370 -15.21 -4.44 -15.71
CA GLN A 370 -15.06 -3.26 -16.55
C GLN A 370 -13.60 -3.05 -16.99
N THR A 371 -12.63 -3.39 -16.14
CA THR A 371 -11.19 -3.33 -16.50
C THR A 371 -10.68 -4.56 -17.23
N ARG A 372 -11.47 -5.63 -17.33
CA ARG A 372 -11.05 -6.94 -17.86
C ARG A 372 -9.81 -7.47 -17.13
N GLY A 373 -9.75 -7.26 -15.81
CA GLY A 373 -8.62 -7.66 -14.95
C GLY A 373 -7.47 -6.65 -14.84
N LEU A 374 -7.50 -5.52 -15.55
CA LEU A 374 -6.50 -4.45 -15.37
C LEU A 374 -6.85 -3.54 -14.19
N VAL A 375 -6.83 -4.10 -12.99
CA VAL A 375 -7.12 -3.40 -11.73
C VAL A 375 -6.01 -3.58 -10.71
N HIS A 376 -5.72 -2.52 -9.98
CA HIS A 376 -4.91 -2.55 -8.77
C HIS A 376 -5.79 -2.21 -7.57
N LEU A 377 -5.72 -2.99 -6.49
CA LEU A 377 -6.42 -2.73 -5.23
C LEU A 377 -5.41 -2.36 -4.15
N LYS A 378 -5.65 -1.29 -3.39
CA LYS A 378 -4.82 -0.97 -2.21
C LYS A 378 -5.57 -1.16 -0.90
N THR A 379 -5.05 -2.04 -0.05
CA THR A 379 -5.48 -2.19 1.34
C THR A 379 -4.34 -1.82 2.29
N ALA A 380 -4.66 -1.35 3.49
CA ALA A 380 -3.66 -1.13 4.55
C ALA A 380 -4.29 -1.20 5.94
N GLY A 381 -5.19 -0.25 6.24
CA GLY A 381 -5.76 -0.12 7.59
C GLY A 381 -6.62 -1.31 8.03
N THR A 382 -7.20 -2.08 7.11
CA THR A 382 -7.94 -3.29 7.51
C THR A 382 -7.06 -4.36 8.18
N SER A 383 -5.77 -4.45 7.85
CA SER A 383 -4.85 -5.36 8.55
C SER A 383 -4.72 -4.97 10.03
N TYR A 384 -4.67 -3.66 10.32
CA TYR A 384 -4.67 -3.13 11.68
C TYR A 384 -6.00 -3.39 12.41
N LEU A 385 -7.13 -3.32 11.70
CA LEU A 385 -8.44 -3.64 12.28
C LEU A 385 -8.56 -5.13 12.64
N GLU A 386 -7.99 -6.04 11.85
CA GLU A 386 -7.97 -7.46 12.21
C GLU A 386 -6.99 -7.77 13.35
N ALA A 387 -5.92 -7.00 13.50
CA ALA A 387 -5.08 -7.04 14.71
C ALA A 387 -5.89 -6.64 15.96
N LEU A 388 -6.69 -5.58 15.87
CA LEU A 388 -7.61 -5.20 16.95
C LEU A 388 -8.66 -6.29 17.22
N ARG A 389 -9.16 -6.98 16.18
CA ARG A 389 -10.09 -8.11 16.35
C ARG A 389 -9.46 -9.23 17.16
N THR A 390 -8.19 -9.53 16.88
CA THR A 390 -7.40 -10.50 17.64
C THR A 390 -7.28 -10.08 19.10
N ILE A 391 -6.92 -8.82 19.35
CA ILE A 391 -6.82 -8.28 20.72
C ILE A 391 -8.16 -8.35 21.45
N ALA A 392 -9.28 -8.02 20.81
CA ALA A 392 -10.61 -8.15 21.41
C ALA A 392 -10.91 -9.58 21.89
N ALA A 393 -10.43 -10.58 21.15
CA ALA A 393 -10.66 -11.99 21.47
C ALA A 393 -9.76 -12.52 22.60
N VAL A 394 -8.54 -11.98 22.76
CA VAL A 394 -7.55 -12.50 23.75
C VAL A 394 -7.38 -11.61 24.97
N ASP A 395 -7.62 -10.30 24.86
CA ASP A 395 -7.52 -9.31 25.93
C ASP A 395 -8.57 -8.19 25.74
N ALA A 396 -9.80 -8.51 26.15
CA ALA A 396 -10.95 -7.59 26.12
C ALA A 396 -10.69 -6.28 26.89
N ALA A 397 -9.89 -6.33 27.97
CA ALA A 397 -9.58 -5.15 28.76
C ALA A 397 -8.71 -4.17 27.98
N LEU A 398 -7.63 -4.64 27.36
CA LEU A 398 -6.79 -3.80 26.49
C LEU A 398 -7.59 -3.24 25.31
N PHE A 399 -8.42 -4.06 24.65
CA PHE A 399 -9.25 -3.58 23.55
C PHE A 399 -10.16 -2.43 23.99
N ARG A 400 -10.81 -2.56 25.17
CA ARG A 400 -11.67 -1.53 25.73
C ARG A 400 -10.91 -0.24 26.06
N GLU A 401 -9.71 -0.34 26.63
CA GLU A 401 -8.83 0.82 26.84
C GLU A 401 -8.51 1.53 25.52
N ILE A 402 -8.17 0.77 24.48
CA ILE A 402 -7.89 1.31 23.15
C ILE A 402 -9.13 1.99 22.55
N TYR A 403 -10.32 1.39 22.72
CA TYR A 403 -11.55 1.97 22.19
C TYR A 403 -11.90 3.31 22.85
N VAL A 404 -11.80 3.39 24.19
CA VAL A 404 -11.97 4.65 24.93
C VAL A 404 -11.02 5.72 24.40
N PHE A 405 -9.72 5.38 24.31
CA PHE A 405 -8.71 6.30 23.82
C PHE A 405 -8.94 6.71 22.35
N ALA A 406 -9.34 5.78 21.48
CA ALA A 406 -9.63 6.06 20.08
C ALA A 406 -10.78 7.07 19.95
N ARG A 407 -11.85 6.92 20.75
CA ARG A 407 -12.96 7.89 20.78
C ARG A 407 -12.49 9.29 21.21
N GLU A 408 -11.61 9.38 22.21
CA GLU A 408 -11.03 10.67 22.66
C GLU A 408 -10.17 11.33 21.58
N ARG A 409 -9.45 10.54 20.78
CA ARG A 409 -8.55 11.01 19.73
C ARG A 409 -9.22 11.29 18.39
N TYR A 410 -10.41 10.72 18.15
CA TYR A 410 -11.05 10.68 16.84
C TYR A 410 -11.12 12.04 16.14
N GLU A 411 -11.65 13.07 16.81
CA GLU A 411 -11.77 14.42 16.22
C GLU A 411 -10.43 15.03 15.80
N THR A 412 -9.35 14.70 16.51
CA THR A 412 -8.00 15.16 16.14
C THR A 412 -7.45 14.34 14.97
N ASP A 413 -7.55 13.01 15.05
CA ASP A 413 -6.85 12.11 14.13
C ASP A 413 -7.55 11.99 12.77
N LYS A 414 -8.87 12.22 12.72
CA LYS A 414 -9.68 12.20 11.49
C LYS A 414 -9.39 13.36 10.55
N ALA A 415 -8.76 14.45 11.03
CA ALA A 415 -8.55 15.68 10.27
C ALA A 415 -7.80 15.50 8.93
N SER A 416 -7.04 14.40 8.77
CA SER A 416 -6.35 14.08 7.50
C SER A 416 -6.93 12.83 6.82
N TYR A 417 -8.17 12.46 7.10
CA TYR A 417 -8.88 11.33 6.49
C TYR A 417 -10.27 11.74 6.03
N HIS A 418 -10.71 11.14 4.92
CA HIS A 418 -12.09 11.23 4.48
C HIS A 418 -12.91 10.09 5.10
N VAL A 419 -13.59 10.41 6.20
CA VAL A 419 -14.44 9.51 7.01
C VAL A 419 -15.67 10.29 7.48
N SER A 420 -16.77 9.59 7.78
CA SER A 420 -18.05 10.22 8.16
C SER A 420 -18.62 9.75 9.51
N ALA A 421 -17.86 8.94 10.26
CA ALA A 421 -18.29 8.44 11.56
C ALA A 421 -18.63 9.56 12.55
N GLU A 422 -19.68 9.34 13.32
CA GLU A 422 -20.18 10.20 14.40
C GLU A 422 -20.00 9.49 15.76
N LEU A 423 -19.35 10.16 16.72
CA LEU A 423 -19.07 9.59 18.05
C LEU A 423 -20.35 9.18 18.77
N GLU A 424 -21.45 9.91 18.55
CA GLU A 424 -22.76 9.69 19.15
C GLU A 424 -23.47 8.45 18.58
N ARG A 425 -23.07 7.96 17.40
CA ARG A 425 -23.62 6.75 16.76
C ARG A 425 -22.83 5.49 17.07
N ALA A 426 -21.53 5.65 17.38
CA ALA A 426 -20.69 4.56 17.83
C ALA A 426 -21.07 4.13 19.27
N PRO A 427 -21.28 2.83 19.57
CA PRO A 427 -21.68 2.35 20.89
C PRO A 427 -20.76 2.84 22.01
N LEU A 428 -21.31 3.20 23.17
CA LEU A 428 -20.48 3.63 24.29
C LEU A 428 -19.70 2.45 24.88
N PRO A 429 -18.43 2.64 25.31
CA PRO A 429 -17.64 1.56 25.88
C PRO A 429 -18.36 0.82 27.00
N GLU A 430 -19.00 1.52 27.94
CA GLU A 430 -19.72 0.93 29.08
C GLU A 430 -20.99 0.13 28.71
N GLU A 431 -21.50 0.28 27.48
CA GLU A 431 -22.71 -0.41 27.00
C GLU A 431 -22.40 -1.73 26.28
N VAL A 432 -21.14 -1.98 25.95
CA VAL A 432 -20.71 -3.16 25.17
C VAL A 432 -20.10 -4.20 26.10
N THR A 433 -20.66 -5.42 26.12
CA THR A 433 -20.09 -6.52 26.89
C THR A 433 -18.78 -7.03 26.28
N ASP A 434 -17.94 -7.71 27.05
CA ASP A 434 -16.66 -8.23 26.54
C ASP A 434 -16.85 -9.16 25.32
N ALA A 435 -17.93 -9.94 25.30
CA ALA A 435 -18.26 -10.83 24.18
C ALA A 435 -18.67 -10.09 22.90
N GLU A 436 -19.14 -8.85 23.02
CA GLU A 436 -19.60 -8.01 21.90
C GLU A 436 -18.52 -7.06 21.40
N LEU A 437 -17.39 -6.91 22.11
CA LEU A 437 -16.30 -6.01 21.69
C LEU A 437 -15.81 -6.26 20.26
N PRO A 438 -15.65 -7.51 19.77
CA PRO A 438 -15.25 -7.73 18.38
C PRO A 438 -16.25 -7.19 17.34
N GLU A 439 -17.53 -7.07 17.69
CA GLU A 439 -18.58 -6.55 16.79
C GLU A 439 -18.47 -5.04 16.56
N LEU A 440 -17.74 -4.31 17.42
CA LEU A 440 -17.42 -2.91 17.18
C LEU A 440 -16.62 -2.71 15.90
N LEU A 441 -15.81 -3.71 15.50
CA LEU A 441 -15.06 -3.68 14.25
C LEU A 441 -15.92 -4.01 13.02
N SER A 442 -17.21 -4.29 13.21
CA SER A 442 -18.22 -4.45 12.17
C SER A 442 -19.22 -3.29 12.16
N GLN A 443 -19.26 -2.47 13.21
CA GLN A 443 -20.11 -1.28 13.31
C GLN A 443 -19.45 -0.11 12.58
N PHE A 444 -20.20 0.56 11.70
CA PHE A 444 -19.71 1.61 10.80
C PHE A 444 -18.84 2.65 11.51
N ASP A 445 -19.41 3.34 12.49
CA ASP A 445 -18.75 4.47 13.14
C ASP A 445 -17.53 4.05 13.96
N ALA A 446 -17.66 3.00 14.76
CA ALA A 446 -16.59 2.46 15.59
C ALA A 446 -15.42 1.94 14.73
N ARG A 447 -15.71 1.29 13.59
CA ARG A 447 -14.69 0.80 12.68
C ARG A 447 -13.88 1.94 12.07
N GLU A 448 -14.52 3.03 11.64
CA GLU A 448 -13.78 4.21 11.16
C GLU A 448 -12.97 4.88 12.27
N ILE A 449 -13.54 5.00 13.48
CA ILE A 449 -12.86 5.55 14.66
C ILE A 449 -11.55 4.79 14.89
N PHE A 450 -11.60 3.46 14.99
CA PHE A 450 -10.39 2.64 15.13
C PHE A 450 -9.44 2.83 13.95
N HIS A 451 -9.96 2.84 12.72
CA HIS A 451 -9.14 2.87 11.51
C HIS A 451 -8.24 4.11 11.44
N VAL A 452 -8.73 5.28 11.86
CA VAL A 452 -8.00 6.55 11.72
C VAL A 452 -7.09 6.87 12.91
N THR A 453 -7.36 6.28 14.08
CA THR A 453 -6.62 6.57 15.33
C THR A 453 -5.41 5.65 15.57
N PHE A 454 -5.12 4.72 14.65
CA PHE A 454 -3.98 3.80 14.76
C PHE A 454 -2.65 4.49 15.11
N GLY A 455 -2.40 5.67 14.54
CA GLY A 455 -1.18 6.44 14.80
C GLY A 455 -1.07 6.83 16.27
N SER A 456 -2.12 7.43 16.84
CA SER A 456 -2.15 7.76 18.27
C SER A 456 -2.06 6.52 19.15
N VAL A 457 -2.75 5.43 18.81
CA VAL A 457 -2.70 4.18 19.59
C VAL A 457 -1.29 3.60 19.63
N LEU A 458 -0.59 3.61 18.50
CA LEU A 458 0.73 3.00 18.37
C LEU A 458 1.88 3.90 18.86
N THR A 459 1.67 5.21 19.00
CA THR A 459 2.76 6.15 19.29
C THR A 459 2.58 7.02 20.54
N THR A 460 1.42 6.95 21.20
CA THR A 460 1.22 7.71 22.44
C THR A 460 2.09 7.15 23.56
N ARG A 461 2.74 8.05 24.32
CA ARG A 461 3.58 7.70 25.47
C ARG A 461 2.88 8.07 26.78
N THR A 462 3.16 7.28 27.81
CA THR A 462 2.82 7.58 29.20
C THR A 462 3.69 8.72 29.74
N GLU A 463 3.31 9.30 30.88
CA GLU A 463 4.13 10.31 31.57
C GLU A 463 5.54 9.79 31.91
N GLY A 464 5.68 8.48 32.15
CA GLY A 464 6.95 7.80 32.41
C GLY A 464 7.81 7.54 31.16
N GLY A 465 7.35 7.94 29.97
CA GLY A 465 8.08 7.82 28.70
C GLY A 465 7.98 6.47 27.99
N GLY A 466 7.37 5.45 28.60
CA GLY A 466 7.01 4.18 27.94
C GLY A 466 5.80 4.34 27.02
N TRP A 467 5.58 3.39 26.11
CA TRP A 467 4.42 3.42 25.22
C TRP A 467 3.13 3.10 25.98
N LEU A 468 2.04 3.80 25.64
CA LEU A 468 0.75 3.60 26.29
C LEU A 468 0.14 2.23 25.96
N PHE A 469 0.15 1.86 24.67
CA PHE A 469 -0.43 0.59 24.20
C PHE A 469 0.55 -0.30 23.42
N TYR A 470 1.51 0.30 22.70
CA TYR A 470 2.33 -0.41 21.70
C TYR A 470 2.97 -1.71 22.22
N ASP A 471 3.63 -1.68 23.38
CA ASP A 471 4.32 -2.87 23.89
C ASP A 471 3.36 -4.01 24.22
N ARG A 472 2.23 -3.71 24.89
CA ARG A 472 1.16 -4.69 25.19
C ARG A 472 0.51 -5.23 23.91
N PHE A 473 0.21 -4.32 22.98
CA PHE A 473 -0.40 -4.61 21.68
C PHE A 473 0.47 -5.59 20.89
N MET A 474 1.75 -5.28 20.72
CA MET A 474 2.68 -6.09 19.94
C MET A 474 3.03 -7.41 20.63
N ALA A 475 3.13 -7.43 21.97
CA ALA A 475 3.36 -8.66 22.73
C ALA A 475 2.22 -9.66 22.54
N LEU A 476 0.96 -9.21 22.61
CA LEU A 476 -0.21 -10.07 22.40
C LEU A 476 -0.25 -10.64 20.98
N LEU A 477 -0.07 -9.81 19.95
CA LEU A 477 -0.06 -10.31 18.57
C LEU A 477 1.08 -11.30 18.32
N ARG A 478 2.26 -11.05 18.88
CA ARG A 478 3.37 -12.00 18.78
C ARG A 478 3.02 -13.31 19.46
N ALA A 479 2.40 -13.30 20.64
CA ALA A 479 2.00 -14.52 21.35
C ALA A 479 0.85 -15.29 20.67
N HIS A 480 0.06 -14.63 19.81
CA HIS A 480 -1.12 -15.20 19.15
C HIS A 480 -1.08 -15.09 17.61
N PRO A 481 0.00 -15.55 16.93
CA PRO A 481 0.22 -15.33 15.51
C PRO A 481 -0.68 -16.18 14.59
N GLU A 482 -1.36 -17.19 15.13
CA GLU A 482 -2.33 -18.02 14.38
C GLU A 482 -3.75 -17.45 14.48
N ALA A 483 -4.01 -16.63 15.50
CA ALA A 483 -5.30 -15.97 15.68
C ALA A 483 -5.37 -14.66 14.86
N TYR A 484 -4.23 -13.96 14.77
CA TYR A 484 -4.03 -12.83 13.86
C TYR A 484 -3.70 -13.31 12.45
#